data_AF-A0A2N1N714-F1
#
_entry.id   AF-A0A2N1N714-F1
#
_cell.length_a   1.000
_cell.length_b   1.000
_cell.length_c   1.000
_cell.angle_alpha   90.00
_cell.angle_beta   90.00
_cell.angle_gamma   90.00
#
_symmetry.space_group_name_H-M   'P 1'
#
loop_
_entity.id
_entity.type
_entity.pdbx_description
1 polymer ?
#
loop_
_entity_poly.entity_id
_entity_poly.type
_entity_poly.pdbx_seq_one_letter_code
_entity_poly.pdbx_strand_id
1 'polypeptide(L)'
;TKEENASTPVFKEKWKEELEHWFNSIEPKIEKDENDDEIYHVDPVILVKWNEAGLTQRGIIKANVIAVITGTNPAIRQYIDPDFVAPGNPGNQQGLVVSDSIFCIDAGNRSHQIYLHVIRRLQAAYLQNSAPGAPSLGRVFWVTSPRANTLQIDETYNVFTF
;
A
#
# COMPACT_ATOMS: atom_id res chain seq x y z
N THR A 1 -7.61 16.13 -42.29
CA THR A 1 -8.62 16.26 -41.23
C THR A 1 -8.08 15.55 -40.02
N LYS A 2 -8.06 16.25 -38.87
CA LYS A 2 -7.30 15.89 -37.67
C LYS A 2 -7.76 14.54 -37.10
N GLU A 3 -6.84 13.59 -36.96
CA GLU A 3 -6.97 12.53 -35.97
C GLU A 3 -6.60 13.13 -34.61
N GLU A 4 -7.58 13.10 -33.72
CA GLU A 4 -7.52 13.59 -32.36
C GLU A 4 -6.65 12.60 -31.57
N ASN A 5 -5.37 12.96 -31.38
CA ASN A 5 -4.52 12.33 -30.38
C ASN A 5 -5.12 12.62 -29.00
N ALA A 6 -6.06 11.77 -28.58
CA ALA A 6 -6.56 11.74 -27.22
C ALA A 6 -5.37 11.39 -26.31
N SER A 7 -4.84 12.40 -25.62
CA SER A 7 -3.78 12.23 -24.63
C SER A 7 -4.30 11.30 -23.54
N THR A 8 -3.78 10.08 -23.49
CA THR A 8 -3.87 9.23 -22.31
C THR A 8 -3.33 10.05 -21.13
N PRO A 9 -4.12 10.37 -20.09
CA PRO A 9 -3.56 11.05 -18.94
C PRO A 9 -2.60 10.06 -18.27
N VAL A 10 -1.31 10.27 -18.47
CA VAL A 10 -0.21 9.58 -17.78
C VAL A 10 -0.17 10.10 -16.34
N PHE A 11 -1.23 9.82 -15.58
CA PHE A 11 -1.09 9.59 -14.15
C PHE A 11 -0.92 8.08 -14.01
N LYS A 12 0.31 7.60 -14.27
CA LYS A 12 0.74 6.34 -13.66
C LYS A 12 0.48 6.51 -12.18
N GLU A 13 -0.41 5.69 -11.62
CA GLU A 13 -0.79 5.82 -10.22
C GLU A 13 0.48 5.56 -9.40
N LYS A 14 0.99 6.57 -8.67
CA LYS A 14 2.27 6.53 -7.93
C LYS A 14 2.48 5.24 -7.13
N TRP A 15 1.41 4.72 -6.52
CA TRP A 15 1.44 3.47 -5.76
C TRP A 15 1.82 2.24 -6.61
N LYS A 16 1.57 2.22 -7.93
CA LYS A 16 1.98 1.14 -8.84
C LYS A 16 3.49 1.13 -9.02
N GLU A 17 4.09 2.29 -9.25
CA GLU A 17 5.55 2.43 -9.37
C GLU A 17 6.22 2.05 -8.04
N GLU A 18 5.71 2.54 -6.92
CA GLU A 18 6.19 2.15 -5.59
C GLU A 18 6.04 0.64 -5.33
N LEU A 19 4.96 0.03 -5.83
CA LEU A 19 4.71 -1.41 -5.67
C LEU A 19 5.66 -2.24 -6.53
N GLU A 20 5.94 -1.81 -7.75
CA GLU A 20 6.95 -2.42 -8.63
C GLU A 20 8.34 -2.34 -7.98
N HIS A 21 8.72 -1.18 -7.43
CA HIS A 21 9.99 -1.01 -6.73
C HIS A 21 10.08 -1.89 -5.47
N TRP A 22 9.02 -1.92 -4.66
CA TRP A 22 8.95 -2.84 -3.52
C TRP A 22 9.12 -4.29 -3.97
N PHE A 23 8.41 -4.72 -5.01
CA PHE A 23 8.46 -6.07 -5.54
C PHE A 23 9.86 -6.45 -6.04
N ASN A 24 10.52 -5.57 -6.77
CA ASN A 24 11.91 -5.77 -7.22
C ASN A 24 12.91 -5.80 -6.04
N SER A 25 12.63 -5.07 -4.95
CA SER A 25 13.49 -5.05 -3.77
C SER A 25 13.48 -6.35 -2.95
N ILE A 26 12.41 -7.14 -3.10
CA ILE A 26 12.24 -8.41 -2.39
C ILE A 26 12.60 -9.63 -3.23
N GLU A 27 12.64 -9.50 -4.57
CA GLU A 27 12.97 -10.57 -5.51
C GLU A 27 14.30 -11.30 -5.15
N PRO A 28 15.39 -10.61 -4.72
CA PRO A 28 16.63 -11.29 -4.34
C PRO A 28 16.55 -12.10 -3.03
N LYS A 29 15.50 -11.88 -2.22
CA LYS A 29 15.28 -12.56 -0.93
C LYS A 29 14.44 -13.84 -1.08
N ILE A 30 13.90 -14.07 -2.27
CA ILE A 30 13.14 -15.29 -2.57
C ILE A 30 14.16 -16.37 -2.91
N GLU A 31 14.38 -17.31 -1.99
CA GLU A 31 15.20 -18.49 -2.27
C GLU A 31 14.58 -19.26 -3.44
N LYS A 32 15.43 -19.66 -4.40
CA LYS A 32 15.03 -20.48 -5.54
C LYS A 32 15.34 -21.93 -5.22
N ASP A 33 14.51 -22.62 -4.45
CA ASP A 33 14.62 -24.08 -4.40
C ASP A 33 13.93 -24.68 -5.62
N GLU A 34 14.64 -25.58 -6.30
CA GLU A 34 14.21 -26.24 -7.54
C GLU A 34 13.17 -27.35 -7.27
N ASN A 35 12.93 -27.71 -6.01
CA ASN A 35 12.10 -28.85 -5.63
C ASN A 35 10.90 -28.55 -4.71
N ASP A 36 10.65 -27.30 -4.31
CA ASP A 36 9.67 -27.03 -3.26
C ASP A 36 8.41 -26.30 -3.72
N ASP A 37 7.26 -26.88 -3.35
CA ASP A 37 5.93 -26.25 -3.38
C ASP A 37 5.78 -25.19 -2.26
N GLU A 38 6.86 -24.90 -1.53
CA GLU A 38 6.87 -24.08 -0.32
C GLU A 38 6.80 -22.56 -0.60
N ILE A 39 6.00 -21.91 0.25
CA ILE A 39 5.66 -20.50 0.20
C ILE A 39 6.86 -19.72 0.76
N TYR A 40 7.63 -19.08 -0.12
CA TYR A 40 8.70 -18.18 0.31
C TYR A 40 8.07 -16.93 0.95
N HIS A 41 8.07 -16.89 2.28
CA HIS A 41 7.53 -15.79 3.07
C HIS A 41 8.42 -14.55 2.97
N VAL A 42 8.30 -13.80 1.88
CA VAL A 42 8.63 -12.38 1.93
C VAL A 42 7.58 -11.66 2.76
N ASP A 43 8.02 -10.70 3.57
CA ASP A 43 7.15 -9.80 4.32
C ASP A 43 6.07 -9.18 3.42
N PRO A 44 4.79 -9.49 3.67
CA PRO A 44 3.68 -8.95 2.89
C PRO A 44 3.51 -7.46 3.15
N VAL A 45 2.81 -6.79 2.23
CA VAL A 45 2.47 -5.37 2.40
C VAL A 45 0.97 -5.14 2.45
N ILE A 46 0.59 -4.12 3.22
CA ILE A 46 -0.70 -3.47 3.12
C ILE A 46 -0.56 -2.39 2.05
N LEU A 47 -1.42 -2.44 1.04
CA LEU A 47 -1.52 -1.39 0.02
C LEU A 47 -2.82 -0.62 0.22
N VAL A 48 -2.75 0.71 0.22
CA VAL A 48 -3.91 1.59 0.26
C VAL A 48 -3.97 2.42 -1.01
N LYS A 49 -5.02 2.20 -1.82
CA LYS A 49 -5.37 3.09 -2.91
C LYS A 49 -6.27 4.20 -2.36
N TRP A 50 -5.71 5.39 -2.16
CA TRP A 50 -6.42 6.54 -1.60
C TRP A 50 -7.51 7.09 -2.52
N ASN A 51 -8.63 7.49 -1.93
CA ASN A 51 -9.62 8.35 -2.55
C ASN A 51 -9.52 9.75 -1.93
N GLU A 52 -8.71 10.62 -2.54
CA GLU A 52 -8.47 11.99 -2.04
C GLU A 52 -9.76 12.81 -1.92
N ALA A 53 -10.70 12.61 -2.85
CA ALA A 53 -12.00 13.27 -2.79
C ALA A 53 -12.80 12.80 -1.58
N GLY A 54 -12.77 11.50 -1.28
CA GLY A 54 -13.45 10.93 -0.12
C GLY A 54 -12.84 11.37 1.22
N LEU A 55 -11.50 11.42 1.30
CA LEU A 55 -10.79 12.00 2.44
C LEU A 55 -11.20 13.46 2.67
N THR A 56 -11.18 14.28 1.61
CA THR A 56 -11.56 15.70 1.66
C THR A 56 -13.01 15.89 2.10
N GLN A 57 -13.95 15.19 1.46
CA GLN A 57 -15.39 15.32 1.75
C GLN A 57 -15.74 14.88 3.18
N ARG A 58 -15.01 13.91 3.74
CA ARG A 58 -15.21 13.44 5.11
C ARG A 58 -14.38 14.20 6.14
N GLY A 59 -13.57 15.18 5.72
CA GLY A 59 -12.69 15.95 6.60
C GLY A 59 -11.62 15.10 7.28
N ILE A 60 -11.19 14.01 6.65
CA ILE A 60 -10.20 13.08 7.20
C ILE A 60 -8.82 13.37 6.64
N ILE A 61 -7.87 13.61 7.53
CA ILE A 61 -6.46 13.83 7.19
C ILE A 61 -5.82 12.47 6.92
N LYS A 62 -5.23 12.28 5.73
CA LYS A 62 -4.55 11.03 5.33
C LYS A 62 -3.53 10.55 6.37
N ALA A 63 -2.74 11.46 6.92
CA ALA A 63 -1.76 11.17 7.96
C ALA A 63 -2.35 10.49 9.21
N ASN A 64 -3.62 10.76 9.56
CA ASN A 64 -4.28 10.09 10.68
C ASN A 64 -4.60 8.63 10.34
N VAL A 65 -5.00 8.34 9.11
CA VAL A 65 -5.24 6.95 8.65
C VAL A 65 -3.93 6.17 8.63
N ILE A 66 -2.86 6.79 8.12
CA ILE A 66 -1.50 6.26 8.16
C ILE A 66 -1.08 5.93 9.60
N ALA A 67 -1.31 6.84 10.55
CA ALA A 67 -0.98 6.64 11.96
C ALA A 67 -1.78 5.49 12.59
N VAL A 68 -3.02 5.24 12.16
CA VAL A 68 -3.77 4.05 12.60
C VAL A 68 -3.13 2.76 12.08
N ILE A 69 -2.69 2.74 10.81
CA ILE A 69 -2.02 1.58 10.22
C ILE A 69 -0.71 1.29 10.94
N THR A 70 0.21 2.27 10.98
CA THR A 70 1.54 2.09 11.58
C THR A 70 1.49 1.94 13.11
N GLY A 71 0.52 2.58 13.77
CA GLY A 71 0.29 2.46 15.21
C GLY A 71 -0.41 1.17 15.64
N THR A 72 -0.82 0.31 14.71
CA THR A 72 -1.46 -0.98 15.06
C THR A 72 -0.44 -1.99 15.60
N ASN A 73 0.78 -2.02 15.06
CA ASN A 73 1.82 -2.94 15.49
C ASN A 73 3.22 -2.40 15.13
N PRO A 74 4.23 -2.52 16.01
CA PRO A 74 5.60 -2.05 15.72
C PRO A 74 6.30 -2.75 14.55
N ALA A 75 5.80 -3.91 14.11
CA ALA A 75 6.28 -4.60 12.91
C ALA A 75 5.87 -3.90 11.60
N ILE A 76 4.93 -2.96 11.65
CA ILE A 76 4.44 -2.24 10.47
C ILE A 76 5.31 -1.02 10.23
N ARG A 77 5.84 -0.89 9.01
CA ARG A 77 6.61 0.29 8.58
C ARG A 77 6.10 0.76 7.23
N GLN A 78 6.05 2.06 7.02
CA GLN A 78 5.85 2.58 5.67
C GLN A 78 7.02 2.16 4.79
N TYR A 79 6.74 1.73 3.56
CA TYR A 79 7.77 1.42 2.59
C TYR A 79 8.59 2.69 2.32
N ILE A 80 9.89 2.53 2.28
CA ILE A 80 10.82 3.58 1.90
C ILE A 80 11.35 3.16 0.55
N ASP A 81 11.05 3.95 -0.47
CA ASP A 81 11.59 3.74 -1.81
C ASP A 81 13.02 4.31 -1.85
N PRO A 82 14.05 3.46 -1.98
CA PRO A 82 15.43 3.91 -2.01
C PRO A 82 15.80 4.63 -3.31
N ASP A 83 15.03 4.42 -4.38
CA ASP A 83 15.31 4.88 -5.74
C ASP A 83 14.45 6.09 -6.14
N PHE A 84 13.42 6.45 -5.35
CA PHE A 84 12.58 7.61 -5.62
C PHE A 84 13.21 8.90 -5.11
N VAL A 85 13.77 9.70 -6.02
CA VAL A 85 14.26 11.05 -5.71
C VAL A 85 13.10 12.03 -5.79
N ALA A 86 12.80 12.74 -4.70
CA ALA A 86 11.81 13.81 -4.71
C ALA A 86 12.22 14.88 -5.75
N PRO A 87 11.35 15.25 -6.71
CA PRO A 87 11.70 16.26 -7.70
C PRO A 87 11.82 17.63 -7.03
N GLY A 88 13.02 18.22 -7.00
CA GLY A 88 13.15 19.65 -6.71
C GLY A 88 14.40 20.20 -6.04
N ASN A 89 15.42 19.43 -5.65
CA ASN A 89 16.65 20.05 -5.13
C ASN A 89 17.92 19.19 -5.33
N PRO A 90 18.80 19.55 -6.28
CA PRO A 90 20.07 18.84 -6.51
C PRO A 90 21.11 18.99 -5.38
N GLY A 91 20.83 19.81 -4.36
CA GLY A 91 21.79 20.20 -3.33
C GLY A 91 21.40 19.91 -1.88
N ASN A 92 20.19 19.41 -1.62
CA ASN A 92 19.77 19.01 -0.28
C ASN A 92 19.63 17.49 -0.22
N GLN A 93 20.32 16.92 0.79
CA GLN A 93 20.36 15.54 1.23
C GLN A 93 19.28 14.62 0.64
N GLN A 94 19.74 13.49 0.10
CA GLN A 94 18.97 12.31 -0.28
C GLN A 94 17.90 11.99 0.76
N GLY A 95 16.71 12.57 0.58
CA GLY A 95 15.58 12.33 1.47
C GLY A 95 14.95 11.02 1.06
N LEU A 96 15.03 10.01 1.94
CA LEU A 96 14.29 8.77 1.80
C LEU A 96 12.80 9.10 1.58
N VAL A 97 12.24 8.68 0.45
CA VAL A 97 10.82 8.93 0.15
C VAL A 97 9.99 7.83 0.79
N VAL A 98 9.20 8.24 1.77
CA VAL A 98 8.32 7.36 2.50
C VAL A 98 6.99 7.26 1.75
N SER A 99 6.60 6.05 1.36
CA SER A 99 5.31 5.79 0.72
C SER A 99 4.17 6.08 1.69
N ASP A 100 3.14 6.76 1.20
CA ASP A 100 1.88 6.95 1.94
C ASP A 100 0.87 5.83 1.65
N SER A 101 1.22 4.88 0.78
CA SER A 101 0.32 3.88 0.21
C SER A 101 0.75 2.44 0.51
N ILE A 102 2.04 2.18 0.74
CA ILE A 102 2.59 0.83 0.97
C ILE A 102 3.14 0.73 2.39
N PHE A 103 2.73 -0.32 3.11
CA PHE A 103 3.14 -0.60 4.48
C PHE A 103 3.62 -2.04 4.61
N CYS A 104 4.92 -2.23 4.84
CA CYS A 104 5.54 -3.54 5.05
C CYS A 104 5.22 -4.10 6.43
N ILE A 105 5.01 -5.42 6.51
CA ILE A 105 4.81 -6.14 7.78
C ILE A 105 5.95 -7.13 8.00
N ASP A 106 6.95 -6.71 8.76
CA ASP A 106 8.12 -7.52 9.16
C ASP A 106 7.78 -8.38 10.39
N ALA A 107 7.03 -9.46 10.14
CA ALA A 107 6.54 -10.34 11.21
C ALA A 107 6.39 -11.82 10.82
N GLY A 108 6.91 -12.21 9.65
CA GLY A 108 6.83 -13.59 9.14
C GLY A 108 5.42 -14.19 9.26
N ASN A 109 5.28 -15.30 9.98
CA ASN A 109 4.01 -16.02 10.13
C ASN A 109 2.90 -15.23 10.86
N ARG A 110 3.22 -14.12 11.54
CA ARG A 110 2.24 -13.26 12.22
C ARG A 110 1.66 -12.18 11.32
N SER A 111 2.21 -11.98 10.13
CA SER A 111 1.86 -10.83 9.29
C SER A 111 0.38 -10.78 8.91
N HIS A 112 -0.24 -11.94 8.65
CA HIS A 112 -1.68 -11.98 8.34
C HIS A 112 -2.55 -11.60 9.56
N GLN A 113 -2.19 -12.01 10.77
CA GLN A 113 -2.92 -11.60 11.98
C GLN A 113 -2.80 -10.10 12.22
N ILE A 114 -1.62 -9.53 11.97
CA ILE A 114 -1.38 -8.09 12.06
C ILE A 114 -2.22 -7.34 11.01
N TYR A 115 -2.28 -7.82 9.78
CA TYR A 115 -3.14 -7.28 8.73
C TYR A 115 -4.61 -7.23 9.17
N LEU A 116 -5.16 -8.34 9.67
CA LEU A 116 -6.54 -8.39 10.15
C LEU A 116 -6.79 -7.41 11.31
N HIS A 117 -5.80 -7.20 12.19
CA HIS A 117 -5.89 -6.17 13.23
C HIS A 117 -5.93 -4.75 12.65
N VAL A 118 -5.13 -4.46 11.61
CA VAL A 118 -5.18 -3.18 10.90
C VAL A 118 -6.57 -2.96 10.31
N ILE A 119 -7.12 -3.95 9.59
CA ILE A 119 -8.47 -3.86 9.01
C ILE A 119 -9.52 -3.55 10.09
N ARG A 120 -9.50 -4.28 11.21
CA ARG A 120 -10.44 -4.04 12.32
C ARG A 120 -10.30 -2.64 12.90
N ARG A 121 -9.07 -2.12 13.04
CA ARG A 121 -8.85 -0.75 13.54
C ARG A 121 -9.32 0.32 12.57
N LEU A 122 -9.06 0.14 11.27
CA LEU A 122 -9.55 1.04 10.24
C LEU A 122 -11.08 1.04 10.20
N GLN A 123 -11.72 -0.13 10.30
CA GLN A 123 -13.17 -0.24 10.37
C GLN A 123 -13.72 0.46 11.63
N ALA A 124 -13.15 0.22 12.80
CA ALA A 124 -13.58 0.89 14.03
C ALA A 124 -13.45 2.43 13.94
N ALA A 125 -12.37 2.93 13.35
CA ALA A 125 -12.13 4.37 13.23
C ALA A 125 -12.96 5.04 12.13
N TYR A 126 -13.17 4.36 11.00
CA TYR A 126 -13.63 4.98 9.76
C TYR A 126 -14.87 4.35 9.15
N LEU A 127 -15.21 3.10 9.45
CA LEU A 127 -16.48 2.52 8.99
C LEU A 127 -17.64 2.99 9.86
N GLN A 128 -17.52 2.93 11.19
CA GLN A 128 -18.59 3.30 12.14
C GLN A 128 -18.99 4.77 12.08
N ASN A 129 -18.05 5.65 11.69
CA ASN A 129 -18.29 7.09 11.55
C ASN A 129 -18.81 7.50 10.16
N SER A 130 -19.18 6.53 9.31
CA SER A 130 -19.69 6.80 7.97
C SER A 130 -21.21 6.93 8.00
N ALA A 131 -21.72 8.13 7.73
CA ALA A 131 -23.14 8.30 7.39
C ALA A 131 -23.50 7.47 6.14
N PRO A 132 -24.75 7.01 5.99
CA PRO A 132 -25.20 6.36 4.76
C PRO A 132 -24.86 7.22 3.53
N GLY A 133 -24.15 6.65 2.55
CA GLY A 133 -23.70 7.36 1.35
C GLY A 133 -22.40 8.17 1.51
N ALA A 134 -21.73 8.11 2.66
CA ALA A 134 -20.41 8.72 2.81
C ALA A 134 -19.40 8.09 1.83
N PRO A 135 -18.56 8.90 1.17
CA PRO A 135 -17.60 8.40 0.20
C PRO A 135 -16.52 7.54 0.90
N SER A 136 -16.00 6.56 0.16
CA SER A 136 -14.87 5.75 0.63
C SER A 136 -13.62 6.59 0.81
N LEU A 137 -12.79 6.27 1.80
CA LEU A 137 -11.44 6.83 1.94
C LEU A 137 -10.44 6.16 0.98
N GLY A 138 -10.80 5.02 0.39
CA GLY A 138 -9.93 4.28 -0.51
C GLY A 138 -10.28 2.80 -0.61
N ARG A 139 -9.32 2.02 -1.08
CA ARG A 139 -9.37 0.54 -1.13
C ARG A 139 -8.12 0.01 -0.45
N VAL A 140 -8.26 -1.08 0.30
CA VAL A 140 -7.14 -1.70 1.03
C VAL A 140 -6.90 -3.09 0.49
N PHE A 141 -5.65 -3.41 0.23
CA PHE A 141 -5.24 -4.68 -0.35
C PHE A 141 -4.22 -5.37 0.56
N TRP A 142 -4.31 -6.69 0.59
CA TRP A 142 -3.27 -7.58 1.07
C TRP A 142 -2.41 -7.98 -0.12
N VAL A 143 -1.11 -7.71 -0.04
CA VAL A 143 -0.21 -8.01 -1.14
C VAL A 143 0.87 -8.98 -0.68
N THR A 144 1.04 -10.06 -1.43
CA THR A 144 1.98 -11.14 -1.16
C THR A 144 2.73 -11.52 -2.43
N SER A 145 3.89 -12.17 -2.25
CA SER A 145 4.65 -12.82 -3.31
C SER A 145 4.81 -14.29 -2.93
N PRO A 146 3.81 -15.16 -3.18
CA PRO A 146 3.82 -16.54 -2.70
C PRO A 146 4.87 -17.42 -3.41
N ARG A 147 5.30 -17.02 -4.60
CA ARG A 147 6.34 -17.68 -5.41
C ARG A 147 7.25 -16.63 -6.05
N ALA A 148 8.47 -17.03 -6.40
CA ALA A 148 9.37 -16.18 -7.18
C ALA A 148 8.67 -15.57 -8.40
N ASN A 149 8.83 -14.26 -8.58
CA ASN A 149 8.31 -13.49 -9.71
C ASN A 149 6.77 -13.49 -9.81
N THR A 150 6.05 -13.80 -8.73
CA THR A 150 4.59 -13.71 -8.67
C THR A 150 4.14 -12.66 -7.68
N LEU A 151 3.12 -11.90 -8.04
CA LEU A 151 2.51 -10.91 -7.17
C LEU A 151 1.03 -11.25 -7.04
N GLN A 152 0.56 -11.44 -5.81
CA GLN A 152 -0.85 -11.62 -5.48
C GLN A 152 -1.35 -10.40 -4.72
N ILE A 153 -2.47 -9.84 -5.19
CA ILE A 153 -3.09 -8.62 -4.65
C ILE A 153 -4.55 -8.96 -4.35
N ASP A 154 -4.87 -9.13 -3.07
CA ASP A 154 -6.23 -9.44 -2.61
C ASP A 154 -6.87 -8.20 -1.99
N GLU A 155 -8.00 -7.74 -2.53
CA GLU A 155 -8.73 -6.63 -1.93
C GLU A 155 -9.50 -7.06 -0.68
N THR A 156 -9.39 -6.28 0.39
CA THR A 156 -10.31 -6.38 1.52
C THR A 156 -11.42 -5.35 1.38
N TYR A 157 -12.64 -5.86 1.27
CA TYR A 157 -13.86 -5.05 1.21
C TYR A 157 -14.26 -4.53 2.59
N ASN A 158 -15.15 -3.54 2.59
CA ASN A 158 -15.79 -3.01 3.79
C ASN A 158 -14.83 -2.42 4.83
N VAL A 159 -13.72 -1.81 4.38
CA VAL A 159 -12.75 -1.16 5.28
C VAL A 159 -13.14 0.29 5.57
N PHE A 160 -13.54 1.03 4.54
CA PHE A 160 -13.83 2.46 4.63
C PHE A 160 -15.29 2.85 4.30
N THR A 161 -16.08 1.95 3.71
CA THR A 161 -17.53 2.09 3.47
C THR A 161 -18.23 0.75 3.62
N PHE A 162 -19.55 0.77 3.73
CA PHE A 162 -20.40 -0.40 3.51
C PHE A 162 -20.62 -0.66 2.02
#